data_AF-A0A922Z0P8-F1
#
_entry.id   AF-A0A922Z0P8-F1
#
_cell.length_a   1.000
_cell.length_b   1.000
_cell.length_c   1.000
_cell.angle_alpha   90.00
_cell.angle_beta   90.00
_cell.angle_gamma   90.00
#
_symmetry.space_group_name_H-M   'P 1'
#
loop_
_entity.id
_entity.type
_entity.pdbx_description
1 polymer ?
#
loop_
_entity_poly.entity_id
_entity_poly.type
_entity_poly.pdbx_seq_one_letter_code
_entity_poly.pdbx_strand_id
1 'polypeptide(L)'
;MDAQELALRFLAFRMSPPADYKVNDLDAFLNEAMRRINAMPDSERVSLEAEFVRAMIAAERIFGQYAFRKPRLDEKGKLVAARNPVSKPLFEAWAVSLASLDDEALRTLIDRKNEVLERFNHIMKTDSEFVISISYSTGVPKRVGKRFSEISKLVGHIVSGAL
;
A
#
# COMPACT_ATOMS: atom_id res chain seq x y z
N MET A 1 5.78 8.29 -17.07
CA MET A 1 4.39 8.68 -16.78
C MET A 1 3.83 7.85 -15.61
N ASP A 2 3.66 6.52 -15.75
CA ASP A 2 3.03 5.71 -14.68
C ASP A 2 3.81 5.60 -13.36
N ALA A 3 5.15 5.49 -13.40
CA ALA A 3 5.96 5.38 -12.19
C ALA A 3 6.02 6.69 -11.39
N GLN A 4 6.00 7.84 -12.07
CA GLN A 4 5.95 9.16 -11.43
C GLN A 4 4.62 9.38 -10.71
N GLU A 5 3.51 8.95 -11.32
CA GLU A 5 2.19 9.01 -10.68
C GLU A 5 2.13 8.11 -9.44
N LEU A 6 2.76 6.93 -9.46
CA LEU A 6 2.86 6.07 -8.28
C LEU A 6 3.65 6.75 -7.15
N ALA A 7 4.83 7.28 -7.45
CA ALA A 7 5.62 8.03 -6.47
C ALA A 7 4.81 9.21 -5.89
N LEU A 8 4.10 9.96 -6.73
CA LEU A 8 3.26 11.07 -6.28
C LEU A 8 2.09 10.60 -5.41
N ARG A 9 1.43 9.49 -5.75
CA ARG A 9 0.36 8.88 -4.92
C ARG A 9 0.90 8.45 -3.56
N PHE A 10 2.09 7.84 -3.51
CA PHE A 10 2.75 7.51 -2.25
C PHE A 10 2.97 8.78 -1.42
N LEU A 11 3.63 9.80 -1.98
CA LEU A 11 3.94 11.04 -1.27
C LEU A 11 2.66 11.72 -0.77
N ALA A 12 1.61 11.77 -1.60
CA ALA A 12 0.33 12.35 -1.23
C ALA A 12 -0.30 11.65 -0.01
N PHE A 13 -0.39 10.32 -0.02
CA PHE A 13 -0.95 9.57 1.11
C PHE A 13 0.01 9.42 2.30
N ARG A 14 1.31 9.65 2.10
CA ARG A 14 2.29 9.69 3.19
C ARG A 14 2.26 11.00 3.95
N MET A 15 2.03 12.12 3.25
CA MET A 15 1.90 13.47 3.81
C MET A 15 0.48 13.81 4.28
N SER A 16 -0.52 13.04 3.88
CA SER A 16 -1.93 13.21 4.23
C SER A 16 -2.56 11.87 4.58
N PRO A 17 -3.03 11.67 5.83
CA PRO A 17 -3.70 10.45 6.22
C PRO A 17 -4.85 10.06 5.28
N PRO A 18 -5.03 8.76 4.96
CA PRO A 18 -6.13 8.31 4.11
C PRO A 18 -7.53 8.70 4.60
N ALA A 19 -7.69 8.93 5.91
CA ALA A 19 -8.93 9.39 6.53
C ALA A 19 -9.31 10.83 6.14
N ASP A 20 -8.34 11.64 5.72
CA ASP A 20 -8.55 13.04 5.30
C ASP A 20 -8.93 13.16 3.82
N TYR A 21 -8.79 12.08 3.05
CA TYR A 21 -9.26 12.01 1.68
C TYR A 21 -10.79 11.84 1.65
N LYS A 22 -11.51 12.98 1.69
CA LYS A 22 -12.98 13.04 1.82
C LYS A 22 -13.72 13.29 0.52
N VAL A 23 -13.05 13.82 -0.49
CA VAL A 23 -13.62 14.16 -1.79
C VAL A 23 -13.14 13.13 -2.82
N ASN A 24 -14.06 12.64 -3.66
CA ASN A 24 -13.73 11.72 -4.76
C ASN A 24 -13.08 12.47 -5.94
N ASP A 25 -11.96 13.14 -5.67
CA ASP A 25 -11.18 13.91 -6.63
C ASP A 25 -9.69 13.66 -6.39
N LEU A 26 -9.22 12.57 -7.00
CA LEU A 26 -7.84 12.13 -6.84
C LEU A 26 -6.89 13.10 -7.54
N ASP A 27 -7.27 13.67 -8.68
CA ASP A 27 -6.41 14.57 -9.43
C ASP A 27 -6.17 15.87 -8.64
N ALA A 28 -7.22 16.44 -8.04
CA ALA A 28 -7.05 17.59 -7.14
C ALA A 28 -6.19 17.24 -5.92
N PHE A 29 -6.35 16.05 -5.34
CA PHE A 29 -5.54 15.59 -4.23
C PHE A 29 -4.05 15.46 -4.59
N LEU A 30 -3.74 14.89 -5.76
CA LEU A 30 -2.36 14.78 -6.25
C LEU A 30 -1.76 16.13 -6.64
N ASN A 31 -2.56 17.03 -7.23
CA ASN A 31 -2.14 18.40 -7.53
C ASN A 31 -1.78 19.18 -6.26
N GLU A 32 -2.56 19.02 -5.19
CA GLU A 32 -2.24 19.63 -3.91
C GLU A 32 -0.96 19.06 -3.30
N ALA A 33 -0.76 17.75 -3.37
CA ALA A 33 0.48 17.12 -2.94
C ALA A 33 1.71 17.67 -3.69
N MET A 34 1.62 17.86 -5.01
CA MET A 34 2.70 18.50 -5.79
C MET A 34 2.99 19.91 -5.32
N ARG A 35 1.97 20.74 -5.06
CA ARG A 35 2.16 22.10 -4.53
C ARG A 35 2.90 22.07 -3.19
N ARG A 36 2.51 21.17 -2.29
CA ARG A 36 3.16 20.99 -0.98
C ARG A 36 4.62 20.56 -1.12
N ILE A 37 4.90 19.57 -1.97
CA ILE A 37 6.27 19.08 -2.23
C ILE A 37 7.15 20.22 -2.77
N ASN A 38 6.64 21.02 -3.70
CA ASN A 38 7.40 22.13 -4.29
C ASN A 38 7.73 23.24 -3.27
N ALA A 39 6.90 23.44 -2.26
CA ALA A 39 7.10 24.41 -1.18
C ALA A 39 7.89 23.85 0.02
N MET A 40 8.11 22.53 0.06
CA MET A 40 8.73 21.82 1.18
C MET A 40 10.26 22.04 1.24
N PRO A 41 10.88 22.15 2.43
CA PRO A 41 12.33 22.17 2.57
C PRO A 41 12.99 20.90 2.03
N ASP A 42 14.21 21.01 1.50
CA ASP A 42 14.93 19.85 0.95
C ASP A 42 15.14 18.73 1.96
N SER A 43 15.35 19.06 3.25
CA SER A 43 15.50 18.07 4.32
C SER A 43 14.26 17.18 4.50
N GLU A 44 13.05 17.75 4.38
CA GLU A 44 11.80 16.99 4.46
C GLU A 44 11.60 16.12 3.21
N ARG A 45 11.97 16.62 2.02
CA ARG A 45 11.93 15.84 0.78
C ARG A 45 12.86 14.62 0.84
N VAL A 46 14.08 14.83 1.34
CA VAL A 46 15.07 13.75 1.55
C VAL A 46 14.55 12.72 2.55
N SER A 47 13.86 13.16 3.61
CA SER A 47 13.22 12.25 4.57
C SER A 47 12.14 11.39 3.91
N LEU A 48 11.25 12.01 3.12
CA LEU A 48 10.19 11.28 2.39
C LEU A 48 10.77 10.31 1.35
N GLU A 49 11.85 10.68 0.68
CA GLU A 49 12.57 9.80 -0.25
C GLU A 49 13.16 8.59 0.49
N ALA A 50 13.81 8.81 1.63
CA ALA A 50 14.37 7.71 2.43
C ALA A 50 13.29 6.73 2.92
N GLU A 51 12.15 7.25 3.37
CA GLU A 51 10.99 6.43 3.74
C GLU A 51 10.42 5.65 2.55
N PHE A 52 10.31 6.29 1.39
CA PHE A 52 9.87 5.64 0.16
C PHE A 52 10.77 4.46 -0.20
N VAL A 53 12.09 4.69 -0.21
CA VAL A 53 13.08 3.66 -0.53
C VAL A 53 13.02 2.50 0.48
N ARG A 54 12.94 2.80 1.79
CA ARG A 54 12.75 1.76 2.83
C ARG A 54 11.51 0.91 2.57
N ALA A 55 10.38 1.54 2.26
CA ALA A 55 9.13 0.83 1.97
C ALA A 55 9.24 -0.04 0.70
N MET A 56 9.90 0.43 -0.35
CA MET A 56 10.10 -0.35 -1.57
C MET A 56 10.97 -1.58 -1.33
N ILE A 57 12.08 -1.43 -0.60
CA ILE A 57 12.97 -2.54 -0.22
C ILE A 57 12.21 -3.56 0.63
N ALA A 58 11.43 -3.10 1.61
CA ALA A 58 10.63 -4.00 2.44
C ALA A 58 9.58 -4.75 1.61
N ALA A 59 8.88 -4.06 0.71
CA ALA A 59 7.91 -4.69 -0.18
C ALA A 59 8.57 -5.75 -1.09
N GLU A 60 9.76 -5.48 -1.62
CA GLU A 60 10.51 -6.46 -2.40
C GLU A 60 10.91 -7.67 -1.54
N ARG A 61 11.40 -7.46 -0.31
CA ARG A 61 11.80 -8.56 0.59
C ARG A 61 10.63 -9.45 1.01
N ILE A 62 9.44 -8.87 1.18
CA ILE A 62 8.23 -9.59 1.61
C ILE A 62 7.58 -10.31 0.40
N PHE A 63 7.36 -9.58 -0.70
CA PHE A 63 6.52 -10.04 -1.80
C PHE A 63 7.31 -10.47 -3.05
N GLY A 64 8.59 -10.11 -3.15
CA GLY A 64 9.44 -10.33 -4.32
C GLY A 64 8.78 -9.80 -5.60
N GLN A 65 8.78 -10.64 -6.65
CA GLN A 65 8.16 -10.30 -7.92
C GLN A 65 6.63 -10.05 -7.87
N TYR A 66 5.97 -10.38 -6.76
CA TYR A 66 4.54 -10.19 -6.55
C TYR A 66 4.20 -8.87 -5.82
N ALA A 67 5.20 -8.03 -5.53
CA ALA A 67 4.98 -6.74 -4.87
C ALA A 67 3.91 -5.90 -5.60
N PHE A 68 2.94 -5.44 -4.82
CA PHE A 68 1.81 -4.60 -5.27
C PHE A 68 0.91 -5.22 -6.35
N ARG A 69 0.88 -6.56 -6.43
CA ARG A 69 0.04 -7.30 -7.39
C ARG A 69 -1.05 -8.06 -6.65
N LYS A 70 -2.22 -8.15 -7.27
CA LYS A 70 -3.28 -9.04 -6.78
C LYS A 70 -2.81 -10.49 -6.94
N PRO A 71 -2.99 -11.37 -5.94
CA PRO A 71 -2.80 -12.80 -6.14
C PRO A 71 -3.73 -13.31 -7.24
N ARG A 72 -3.25 -14.25 -8.06
CA ARG A 72 -4.06 -14.90 -9.08
C ARG A 72 -4.50 -16.26 -8.55
N LEU A 73 -5.80 -16.56 -8.72
CA LEU A 73 -6.40 -17.83 -8.35
C LEU A 73 -6.82 -18.58 -9.61
N ASP A 74 -6.69 -19.91 -9.59
CA ASP A 74 -7.32 -20.77 -10.60
C ASP A 74 -8.82 -20.96 -10.31
N GLU A 75 -9.50 -21.70 -11.17
CA GLU A 75 -10.94 -22.01 -11.05
C GLU A 75 -11.30 -22.75 -9.74
N LYS A 76 -10.31 -23.38 -9.09
CA LYS A 76 -10.46 -24.09 -7.82
C LYS A 76 -10.09 -23.21 -6.62
N GLY A 77 -9.78 -21.93 -6.83
CA GLY A 77 -9.41 -21.00 -5.78
C GLY A 77 -7.98 -21.19 -5.25
N LYS A 78 -7.12 -21.90 -5.96
CA LYS A 78 -5.70 -22.11 -5.62
C LYS A 78 -4.83 -21.03 -6.23
N LEU A 79 -3.81 -20.58 -5.48
CA LEU A 79 -2.82 -19.63 -5.98
C LEU A 79 -2.06 -20.21 -7.17
N VAL A 80 -1.93 -19.40 -8.23
CA VAL A 80 -1.11 -19.72 -9.39
C VAL A 80 0.08 -18.77 -9.49
N ALA A 81 1.19 -19.26 -10.07
CA ALA A 81 2.44 -18.49 -10.18
C ALA A 81 2.37 -17.31 -11.18
N ALA A 82 1.31 -17.21 -11.98
CA ALA A 82 1.18 -16.12 -12.94
C ALA A 82 0.90 -14.77 -12.25
N ARG A 83 1.48 -13.70 -12.81
CA ARG A 83 1.48 -12.36 -12.20
C ARG A 83 0.43 -11.45 -12.83
N ASN A 84 -0.38 -10.81 -12.00
CA ASN A 84 -1.21 -9.68 -12.42
C ASN A 84 -0.36 -8.41 -12.62
N PRO A 85 -0.84 -7.40 -13.38
CA PRO A 85 -0.24 -6.06 -13.43
C PRO A 85 -0.11 -5.42 -12.04
N VAL A 86 0.72 -4.37 -11.93
CA VAL A 86 0.87 -3.62 -10.67
C VAL A 86 -0.46 -2.92 -10.41
N SER A 87 -0.99 -3.07 -9.22
CA SER A 87 -2.22 -2.41 -8.79
C SER A 87 -1.86 -1.12 -8.08
N LYS A 88 -2.12 0.04 -8.71
CA LYS A 88 -1.89 1.37 -8.10
C LYS A 88 -2.51 1.48 -6.68
N PRO A 89 -3.75 1.02 -6.42
CA PRO A 89 -4.33 1.03 -5.08
C PRO A 89 -3.62 0.14 -4.06
N LEU A 90 -3.14 -1.04 -4.46
CA LEU A 90 -2.34 -1.90 -3.57
C LEU A 90 -0.96 -1.30 -3.32
N PHE A 91 -0.37 -0.67 -4.32
CA PHE A 91 0.87 0.09 -4.15
C PHE A 91 0.71 1.17 -3.09
N GLU A 92 -0.33 2.00 -3.19
CA GLU A 92 -0.62 3.05 -2.21
C GLU A 92 -0.73 2.50 -0.79
N ALA A 93 -1.58 1.49 -0.59
CA ALA A 93 -1.85 0.94 0.73
C ALA A 93 -0.59 0.31 1.33
N TRP A 94 0.10 -0.58 0.59
CA TRP A 94 1.29 -1.24 1.11
C TRP A 94 2.47 -0.29 1.30
N ALA A 95 2.75 0.57 0.32
CA ALA A 95 3.91 1.46 0.40
C ALA A 95 3.82 2.41 1.60
N VAL A 96 2.65 3.02 1.82
CA VAL A 96 2.44 3.94 2.95
C VAL A 96 2.42 3.18 4.27
N SER A 97 1.74 2.02 4.36
CA SER A 97 1.73 1.21 5.59
C SER A 97 3.14 0.74 5.96
N LEU A 98 3.98 0.37 5.00
CA LEU A 98 5.38 -0.01 5.26
C LEU A 98 6.25 1.19 5.63
N ALA A 99 6.10 2.34 4.96
CA ALA A 99 6.84 3.56 5.27
C ALA A 99 6.56 4.10 6.68
N SER A 100 5.39 3.78 7.24
CA SER A 100 4.96 4.23 8.57
C SER A 100 5.58 3.42 9.72
N LEU A 101 6.38 2.38 9.41
CA LEU A 101 6.98 1.49 10.40
C LEU A 101 8.44 1.87 10.69
N ASP A 102 8.87 1.61 11.92
CA ASP A 102 10.29 1.61 12.27
C ASP A 102 11.00 0.35 11.73
N ASP A 103 12.32 0.32 11.89
CA ASP A 103 13.16 -0.75 11.34
C ASP A 103 12.93 -2.10 12.03
N GLU A 104 12.54 -2.13 13.31
CA GLU A 104 12.24 -3.36 14.05
C GLU A 104 10.93 -3.99 13.57
N ALA A 105 9.89 -3.16 13.40
CA ALA A 105 8.61 -3.58 12.86
C ALA A 105 8.74 -4.06 11.40
N LEU A 106 9.51 -3.36 10.56
CA LEU A 106 9.80 -3.82 9.19
C LEU A 106 10.54 -5.15 9.20
N ARG A 107 11.55 -5.31 10.05
CA ARG A 107 12.27 -6.58 10.20
C ARG A 107 11.33 -7.71 10.60
N THR A 108 10.43 -7.45 11.54
CA THR A 108 9.40 -8.42 11.97
C THR A 108 8.51 -8.87 10.81
N LEU A 109 8.04 -7.95 9.97
CA LEU A 109 7.25 -8.30 8.78
C LEU A 109 8.04 -9.11 7.74
N ILE A 110 9.31 -8.77 7.54
CA ILE A 110 10.20 -9.49 6.61
C ILE A 110 10.46 -10.91 7.11
N ASP A 111 10.75 -11.07 8.40
CA ASP A 111 10.99 -12.38 9.02
C ASP A 111 9.70 -13.23 9.03
N ARG A 112 8.53 -12.59 9.18
CA ARG A 112 7.20 -13.22 9.13
C ARG A 112 6.53 -13.15 7.76
N LYS A 113 7.28 -12.99 6.66
CA LYS A 113 6.71 -12.77 5.32
C LYS A 113 5.69 -13.83 4.87
N ASN A 114 5.85 -15.08 5.28
CA ASN A 114 4.89 -16.14 4.91
C ASN A 114 3.52 -15.87 5.53
N GLU A 115 3.46 -15.41 6.78
CA GLU A 115 2.22 -15.03 7.43
C GLU A 115 1.60 -13.78 6.80
N VAL A 116 2.42 -12.80 6.40
CA VAL A 116 1.95 -11.63 5.63
C VAL A 116 1.24 -12.09 4.36
N LEU A 117 1.87 -12.99 3.60
CA LEU A 117 1.30 -13.54 2.37
C LEU A 117 0.03 -14.35 2.63
N GLU A 118 0.01 -15.21 3.64
CA GLU A 118 -1.16 -16.02 4.00
C GLU A 118 -2.36 -15.16 4.40
N ARG A 119 -2.16 -14.19 5.30
CA ARG A 119 -3.22 -13.26 5.73
C ARG A 119 -3.70 -12.38 4.59
N PHE A 120 -2.79 -11.86 3.75
CA PHE A 120 -3.17 -11.05 2.58
C PHE A 120 -3.99 -11.87 1.57
N ASN A 121 -3.55 -13.10 1.28
CA ASN A 121 -4.28 -14.01 0.40
C ASN A 121 -5.64 -14.40 0.98
N HIS A 122 -5.77 -14.54 2.30
CA HIS A 122 -7.05 -14.76 2.97
C HIS A 122 -7.99 -13.56 2.75
N ILE A 123 -7.55 -12.33 3.03
CA ILE A 123 -8.35 -11.11 2.78
C ILE A 123 -8.81 -11.07 1.32
N MET A 124 -7.92 -11.34 0.36
CA MET A 124 -8.24 -11.36 -1.07
C MET A 124 -9.30 -12.42 -1.45
N LYS A 125 -9.46 -13.48 -0.65
CA LYS A 125 -10.45 -14.55 -0.87
C LYS A 125 -11.78 -14.29 -0.17
N THR A 126 -11.74 -13.68 1.02
CA THR A 126 -12.90 -13.63 1.92
C THR A 126 -13.54 -12.24 2.04
N ASP A 127 -12.81 -11.17 1.73
CA ASP A 127 -13.31 -9.80 1.85
C ASP A 127 -13.60 -9.19 0.46
N SER A 128 -14.84 -9.36 0.02
CA SER A 128 -15.31 -8.80 -1.27
C SER A 128 -15.24 -7.27 -1.32
N GLU A 129 -15.49 -6.59 -0.21
CA GLU A 129 -15.40 -5.12 -0.12
C GLU A 129 -13.96 -4.64 -0.29
N PHE A 130 -12.98 -5.36 0.30
CA PHE A 130 -11.57 -5.10 0.05
C PHE A 130 -11.23 -5.31 -1.43
N VAL A 131 -11.65 -6.42 -2.04
CA VAL A 131 -11.40 -6.69 -3.46
C VAL A 131 -11.99 -5.58 -4.35
N ILE A 132 -13.20 -5.11 -4.05
CA ILE A 132 -13.83 -3.98 -4.76
C ILE A 132 -12.98 -2.72 -4.58
N SER A 133 -12.49 -2.45 -3.38
CA SER A 133 -11.73 -1.24 -3.04
C SER A 133 -10.42 -1.06 -3.82
N ILE A 134 -9.87 -2.16 -4.35
CA ILE A 134 -8.63 -2.20 -5.17
C ILE A 134 -8.89 -2.51 -6.65
N SER A 135 -10.15 -2.70 -7.06
CA SER A 135 -10.51 -3.13 -8.43
C SER A 135 -11.37 -2.11 -9.19
N TYR A 136 -12.28 -1.42 -8.50
CA TYR A 136 -13.25 -0.55 -9.14
C TYR A 136 -13.30 0.80 -8.43
N SER A 137 -13.59 1.88 -9.18
CA SER A 137 -13.73 3.29 -8.71
C SER A 137 -12.85 3.59 -7.48
N THR A 138 -11.56 3.30 -7.61
CA THR A 138 -10.63 3.18 -6.46
C THR A 138 -10.31 4.55 -5.84
N GLY A 139 -10.71 5.63 -6.49
CA GLY A 139 -10.70 7.00 -5.96
C GLY A 139 -11.85 7.32 -5.01
N VAL A 140 -12.86 6.46 -4.82
CA VAL A 140 -13.96 6.74 -3.89
C VAL A 140 -13.45 6.73 -2.44
N PRO A 141 -13.70 7.77 -1.61
CA PRO A 141 -13.20 7.88 -0.24
C PRO A 141 -13.41 6.63 0.62
N LYS A 142 -14.60 6.03 0.58
CA LYS A 142 -14.89 4.76 1.29
C LYS A 142 -13.94 3.62 0.88
N ARG A 143 -13.60 3.53 -0.41
CA ARG A 143 -12.69 2.51 -0.95
C ARG A 143 -11.23 2.82 -0.60
N VAL A 144 -10.85 4.09 -0.55
CA VAL A 144 -9.56 4.54 0.00
C VAL A 144 -9.45 4.10 1.46
N GLY A 145 -10.40 4.52 2.30
CA GLY A 145 -10.42 4.13 3.70
C GLY A 145 -10.37 2.62 3.91
N LYS A 146 -11.17 1.84 3.15
CA LYS A 146 -11.20 0.37 3.27
C LYS A 146 -9.82 -0.26 3.01
N ARG A 147 -9.16 0.02 1.89
CA ARG A 147 -7.88 -0.64 1.57
C ARG A 147 -6.77 -0.28 2.56
N PHE A 148 -6.69 0.99 2.95
CA PHE A 148 -5.68 1.44 3.91
C PHE A 148 -5.95 0.87 5.31
N SER A 149 -7.21 0.81 5.73
CA SER A 149 -7.58 0.23 7.02
C SER A 149 -7.23 -1.25 7.10
N GLU A 150 -7.57 -2.06 6.09
CA GLU A 150 -7.30 -3.49 6.12
C GLU A 150 -5.81 -3.81 6.08
N ILE A 151 -5.03 -3.13 5.22
CA ILE A 151 -3.58 -3.36 5.16
C ILE A 151 -2.90 -2.94 6.47
N SER A 152 -3.25 -1.76 7.02
CA SER A 152 -2.68 -1.31 8.29
C SER A 152 -3.06 -2.22 9.46
N LYS A 153 -4.28 -2.78 9.50
CA LYS A 153 -4.68 -3.77 10.52
C LYS A 153 -3.87 -5.06 10.38
N LEU A 154 -3.74 -5.60 9.16
CA LEU A 154 -2.94 -6.79 8.91
C LEU A 154 -1.51 -6.59 9.39
N VAL A 155 -0.89 -5.48 8.99
CA VAL A 155 0.47 -5.10 9.40
C VAL A 155 0.56 -4.99 10.91
N GLY A 156 -0.36 -4.27 11.55
CA GLY A 156 -0.38 -4.07 13.00
C GLY A 156 -0.51 -5.37 13.80
N HIS A 157 -1.34 -6.32 13.36
CA HIS A 157 -1.47 -7.63 13.99
C HIS A 157 -0.17 -8.44 13.94
N ILE A 158 0.52 -8.44 12.79
CA ILE A 158 1.78 -9.19 12.64
C ILE A 158 2.91 -8.54 13.45
N VAL A 159 2.99 -7.21 13.46
CA VAL A 159 4.02 -6.49 14.24
C VAL A 159 3.79 -6.63 15.74
N SER A 160 2.54 -6.54 16.21
CA SER A 160 2.21 -6.65 17.64
C SER A 160 2.23 -8.09 18.19
N GLY A 161 2.23 -9.10 17.31
CA GLY A 161 2.10 -10.51 17.71
C GLY A 161 0.70 -10.89 18.19
N ALA A 162 -0.30 -10.03 18.00
CA ALA A 162 -1.69 -10.33 18.33
C ALA A 162 -2.27 -11.37 17.35
N LEU A 163 -2.84 -12.45 17.91
CA LEU A 163 -3.51 -13.52 17.16
C LEU A 163 -4.92 -13.12 16.74
#